data_AF-W0RF24-F1
#
_entry.id   AF-W0RF24-F1
#
_cell.length_a   1.000
_cell.length_b   1.000
_cell.length_c   1.000
_cell.angle_alpha   90.00
_cell.angle_beta   90.00
_cell.angle_gamma   90.00
#
_symmetry.space_group_name_H-M   'P 1'
#
loop_
_entity.id
_entity.type
_entity.pdbx_description
1 polymer ?
#
loop_
_entity_poly.entity_id
_entity_poly.type
_entity_poly.pdbx_seq_one_letter_code
_entity_poly.pdbx_strand_id
1 'polypeptide(L)'
;MTSPAPNAPALLRCPACGEPGTGRFCSACGASLGGATCAGCDAPLSPGARFCHRCGLAAGAAAPTRPAAARDRTASLAPWAVAFVALLALAANFAGRNFASAKGSAVDGSANALPQASLGEGGAAANAPFAGGGGGGRPPNLASMSPREIADRLFDRVMALSTQGKADSATFFAQMALQNYAGMGDLDLDQRYDMGRVAEVAGQADVMRAQADTILQRNPTHLLGLVLATKAASMRNDAKALAEYRDRLLAADRSGERQRGLEEYQRHANDIDDAVKAAKGAK
;
A
#
# COMPACT_ATOMS: atom_id res chain seq x y z
N MET A 1 -44.76 9.58 52.26
CA MET A 1 -44.29 9.74 50.88
C MET A 1 -42.84 10.22 50.97
N THR A 2 -41.88 9.29 51.06
CA THR A 2 -40.44 9.58 51.17
C THR A 2 -39.80 9.32 49.82
N SER A 3 -39.38 10.38 49.13
CA SER A 3 -38.61 10.30 47.89
C SER A 3 -37.24 9.66 48.14
N PRO A 4 -36.75 8.75 47.27
CA PRO A 4 -35.38 8.27 47.35
C PRO A 4 -34.40 9.39 46.94
N ALA A 5 -33.31 9.51 47.69
CA ALA A 5 -32.21 10.43 47.41
C ALA A 5 -31.53 10.11 46.06
N PRO A 6 -31.04 11.11 45.31
CA PRO A 6 -30.31 10.86 44.08
C PRO A 6 -28.99 10.14 44.40
N ASN A 7 -28.75 9.01 43.71
CA ASN A 7 -27.50 8.27 43.78
C ASN A 7 -26.32 9.21 43.51
N ALA A 8 -25.45 9.41 44.50
CA ALA A 8 -24.19 10.12 44.31
C ALA A 8 -23.38 9.38 43.21
N PRO A 9 -22.86 10.08 42.19
CA PRO A 9 -22.04 9.44 41.16
C PRO A 9 -20.80 8.84 41.83
N ALA A 10 -20.60 7.53 41.62
CA ALA A 10 -19.40 6.85 42.11
C ALA A 10 -18.16 7.57 41.56
N LEU A 11 -17.34 8.09 42.46
CA LEU A 11 -16.04 8.68 42.15
C LEU A 11 -15.15 7.57 41.58
N LEU A 12 -15.02 7.54 40.26
CA LEU A 12 -14.11 6.62 39.57
C LEU A 12 -12.73 7.28 39.53
N ARG A 13 -11.71 6.55 39.98
CA ARG A 13 -10.31 6.97 39.78
C ARG A 13 -9.97 6.86 38.31
N CYS A 14 -9.33 7.89 37.76
CA CYS A 14 -8.90 7.88 36.38
C CYS A 14 -7.85 6.78 36.15
N PRO A 15 -8.07 5.84 35.22
CA PRO A 15 -7.09 4.78 34.95
C PRO A 15 -5.81 5.30 34.27
N ALA A 16 -5.81 6.53 33.74
CA ALA A 16 -4.65 7.12 33.10
C ALA A 16 -3.75 7.95 34.03
N CYS A 17 -4.31 8.61 35.06
CA CYS A 17 -3.54 9.49 35.95
C CYS A 17 -3.79 9.30 37.45
N GLY A 18 -4.76 8.46 37.84
CA GLY A 18 -5.06 8.14 39.23
C GLY A 18 -5.94 9.15 39.98
N GLU A 19 -6.13 10.36 39.44
CA GLU A 19 -6.97 11.40 40.04
C GLU A 19 -8.46 11.02 40.07
N PRO A 20 -9.22 11.42 41.11
CA PRO A 20 -10.65 11.21 41.16
C PRO A 20 -11.33 12.05 40.08
N GLY A 21 -12.16 11.41 39.26
CA GLY A 21 -12.89 12.06 38.19
C GLY A 21 -14.38 11.81 38.29
N THR A 22 -15.18 12.79 37.83
CA THR A 22 -16.61 12.64 37.61
C THR A 22 -16.93 12.97 36.14
N GLY A 23 -17.89 12.26 35.54
CA GLY A 23 -18.28 12.45 34.14
C GLY A 23 -17.56 11.52 33.14
N ARG A 24 -17.65 11.85 31.85
CA ARG A 24 -17.15 11.01 30.74
C ARG A 24 -15.64 11.17 30.48
N PHE A 25 -15.04 12.28 30.91
CA PHE A 25 -13.61 12.60 30.72
C PHE A 25 -13.01 13.14 32.02
N CYS A 26 -11.73 12.86 32.26
CA CYS A 26 -10.97 13.34 33.41
C CYS A 26 -10.54 14.80 33.21
N SER A 27 -10.86 15.66 34.17
CA SER A 27 -10.49 17.08 34.17
C SER A 27 -8.98 17.33 34.30
N ALA A 28 -8.23 16.39 34.89
CA ALA A 28 -6.79 16.54 35.12
C ALA A 28 -5.95 16.21 33.86
N CYS A 29 -6.29 15.14 33.13
CA CYS A 29 -5.45 14.64 32.04
C CYS A 29 -6.15 14.48 30.67
N GLY A 30 -7.48 14.68 30.63
CA GLY A 30 -8.31 14.58 29.42
C GLY A 30 -8.71 13.16 29.01
N ALA A 31 -8.33 12.12 29.77
CA ALA A 31 -8.65 10.73 29.45
C ALA A 31 -10.13 10.39 29.68
N SER A 32 -10.71 9.50 28.88
CA SER A 32 -12.08 9.00 29.08
C SER A 32 -12.21 8.19 30.39
N LEU A 33 -13.31 8.36 31.14
CA LEU A 33 -13.57 7.63 32.40
C LEU A 33 -14.54 6.43 32.23
N GLY A 34 -15.08 6.25 31.01
CA GLY A 34 -16.01 5.16 30.66
C GLY A 34 -17.26 5.69 29.93
N GLY A 35 -17.76 4.96 28.92
CA GLY A 35 -18.96 5.35 28.16
C GLY A 35 -18.81 6.60 27.27
N ALA A 36 -17.58 7.07 27.06
CA ALA A 36 -17.28 8.18 26.13
C ALA A 36 -17.31 7.69 24.68
N THR A 37 -17.76 8.54 23.76
CA THR A 37 -17.76 8.31 22.31
C THR A 37 -16.94 9.41 21.63
N CYS A 38 -16.25 9.06 20.55
CA CYS A 38 -15.44 9.99 19.79
C CYS A 38 -16.32 10.99 19.04
N ALA A 39 -16.06 12.29 19.17
CA ALA A 39 -16.83 13.32 18.46
C ALA A 39 -16.59 13.33 16.93
N GLY A 40 -15.51 12.72 16.45
CA GLY A 40 -15.16 12.71 15.02
C GLY A 40 -15.71 11.52 14.23
N CYS A 41 -15.95 10.38 14.89
CA CYS A 41 -16.35 9.13 14.22
C CYS A 41 -17.34 8.27 15.02
N ASP A 42 -17.87 8.78 16.13
CA ASP A 42 -18.86 8.15 17.02
C ASP A 42 -18.44 6.81 17.66
N ALA A 43 -17.21 6.36 17.45
CA ALA A 43 -16.69 5.12 18.03
C ALA A 43 -16.59 5.21 19.58
N PRO A 44 -16.89 4.13 20.32
CA PRO A 44 -16.70 4.09 21.77
C PRO A 44 -15.22 4.21 22.14
N LEU A 45 -14.92 5.04 23.13
CA LEU A 45 -13.57 5.21 23.67
C LEU A 45 -13.35 4.28 24.84
N SER A 46 -12.24 3.52 24.81
CA SER A 46 -11.80 2.69 25.93
C SER A 46 -11.56 3.57 27.17
N PRO A 47 -11.87 3.10 28.40
CA PRO A 47 -11.52 3.82 29.62
C PRO A 47 -10.01 4.14 29.67
N GLY A 48 -9.65 5.38 29.96
CA GLY A 48 -8.27 5.88 30.00
C GLY A 48 -7.71 6.39 28.67
N ALA A 49 -8.45 6.29 27.57
CA ALA A 49 -7.96 6.74 26.26
C ALA A 49 -7.88 8.28 26.19
N ARG A 50 -6.71 8.79 25.76
CA ARG A 50 -6.50 10.22 25.45
C ARG A 50 -6.72 10.57 23.97
N PHE A 51 -6.75 9.56 23.11
CA PHE A 51 -7.01 9.66 21.67
C PHE A 51 -7.91 8.51 21.22
N CYS A 52 -8.72 8.75 20.18
CA CYS A 52 -9.51 7.71 19.53
C CYS A 52 -8.60 6.77 18.74
N HIS A 53 -8.61 5.48 19.09
CA HIS A 53 -7.86 4.44 18.38
C HIS A 53 -8.31 4.25 16.91
N ARG A 54 -9.49 4.76 16.53
CA ARG A 54 -10.05 4.60 15.18
C ARG A 54 -9.76 5.76 14.23
N CYS A 55 -9.78 7.00 14.71
CA CYS A 55 -9.61 8.19 13.86
C CYS A 55 -8.50 9.14 14.33
N GLY A 56 -7.83 8.86 15.45
CA GLY A 56 -6.75 9.68 15.99
C GLY A 56 -7.19 10.97 16.71
N LEU A 57 -8.48 11.33 16.71
CA LEU A 57 -8.97 12.53 17.39
C LEU A 57 -8.76 12.45 18.90
N ALA A 58 -8.27 13.52 19.52
CA ALA A 58 -8.10 13.60 20.97
C ALA A 58 -9.45 13.43 21.71
N ALA A 59 -9.43 12.66 22.80
CA ALA A 59 -10.59 12.48 23.66
C ALA A 59 -11.01 13.83 24.27
N GLY A 60 -12.29 14.17 24.15
CA GLY A 60 -12.82 15.46 24.61
C GLY A 60 -12.63 16.64 23.65
N ALA A 61 -11.98 16.45 22.49
CA ALA A 61 -11.97 17.46 21.45
C ALA A 61 -13.37 17.60 20.80
N ALA A 62 -13.83 18.83 20.60
CA ALA A 62 -14.99 19.09 19.76
C ALA A 62 -14.68 18.67 18.31
N ALA A 63 -15.67 18.10 17.61
CA ALA A 63 -15.52 17.78 16.19
C ALA A 63 -15.14 19.07 15.43
N PRO A 64 -14.16 19.03 14.51
CA PRO A 64 -13.91 20.18 13.64
C PRO A 64 -15.19 20.47 12.86
N THR A 65 -15.75 21.66 13.04
CA THR A 65 -16.86 22.18 12.24
C THR A 65 -16.46 22.14 10.78
N ARG A 66 -16.99 21.19 10.01
CA ARG A 66 -16.94 21.25 8.55
C ARG A 66 -17.71 22.49 8.11
N PRO A 67 -17.15 23.37 7.26
CA PRO A 67 -17.93 24.45 6.68
C PRO A 67 -19.06 23.83 5.85
N ALA A 68 -20.29 24.26 6.15
CA ALA A 68 -21.48 23.92 5.39
C ALA A 68 -21.42 24.64 4.03
N ALA A 69 -20.70 24.07 3.07
CA ALA A 69 -20.75 24.49 1.68
C ALA A 69 -21.20 23.31 0.83
N ALA A 70 -22.18 23.59 -0.04
CA ALA A 70 -22.83 22.69 -1.00
C ALA A 70 -23.91 21.75 -0.46
N ARG A 71 -25.00 22.32 0.08
CA ARG A 71 -26.32 21.66 0.07
C ARG A 71 -27.28 22.16 -1.03
N ASP A 72 -26.91 23.20 -1.78
CA ASP A 72 -27.79 23.81 -2.78
C ASP A 72 -27.38 23.53 -4.23
N ARG A 73 -27.41 22.27 -4.66
CA ARG A 73 -27.33 21.90 -6.10
C ARG A 73 -28.24 20.74 -6.51
N THR A 74 -29.41 20.59 -5.89
CA THR A 74 -30.37 19.54 -6.28
C THR A 74 -31.72 20.06 -6.76
N ALA A 75 -31.89 21.38 -6.92
CA ALA A 75 -33.07 21.92 -7.57
C ALA A 75 -32.81 22.17 -9.06
N SER A 76 -33.53 21.43 -9.90
CA SER A 76 -33.67 21.58 -11.37
C SER A 76 -32.76 20.69 -12.23
N LEU A 77 -32.89 19.37 -12.08
CA LEU A 77 -32.57 18.43 -13.16
C LEU A 77 -33.89 17.95 -13.79
N ALA A 78 -34.10 18.39 -15.02
CA ALA A 78 -35.21 18.04 -15.91
C ALA A 78 -35.43 16.51 -15.99
N PRO A 79 -36.63 16.02 -16.39
CA PRO A 79 -36.98 14.59 -16.44
C PRO A 79 -36.02 13.71 -17.27
N TRP A 80 -35.15 14.29 -18.10
CA TRP A 80 -34.14 13.58 -18.88
C TRP A 80 -32.92 13.11 -18.06
N ALA A 81 -32.66 13.70 -16.88
CA ALA A 81 -31.57 13.25 -16.03
C ALA A 81 -31.81 11.83 -15.48
N VAL A 82 -33.08 11.50 -15.17
CA VAL A 82 -33.46 10.14 -14.74
C VAL A 82 -33.26 9.14 -15.87
N ALA A 83 -33.58 9.51 -17.11
CA ALA A 83 -33.36 8.65 -18.27
C ALA A 83 -31.87 8.40 -18.52
N PHE A 84 -31.01 9.43 -18.37
CA PHE A 84 -29.57 9.29 -18.55
C PHE A 84 -28.93 8.43 -17.45
N VAL A 85 -29.36 8.61 -16.19
CA VAL A 85 -28.92 7.78 -15.06
C VAL A 85 -29.40 6.34 -15.22
N ALA A 86 -30.65 6.13 -15.65
CA ALA A 86 -31.17 4.79 -15.91
C ALA A 86 -30.41 4.09 -17.05
N LEU A 87 -30.07 4.81 -18.13
CA LEU A 87 -29.31 4.26 -19.24
C LEU A 87 -27.86 3.93 -18.83
N LEU A 88 -27.21 4.81 -18.06
CA LEU A 88 -25.88 4.56 -17.50
C LEU A 88 -25.89 3.39 -16.52
N ALA A 89 -26.91 3.27 -15.68
CA ALA A 89 -27.07 2.15 -14.76
C ALA A 89 -27.28 0.83 -15.52
N LEU A 90 -28.06 0.85 -16.60
CA LEU A 90 -28.31 -0.33 -17.43
C LEU A 90 -27.04 -0.75 -18.20
N ALA A 91 -26.30 0.21 -18.75
CA ALA A 91 -25.00 -0.03 -19.40
C ALA A 91 -23.95 -0.57 -18.41
N ALA A 92 -23.89 -0.01 -17.20
CA ALA A 92 -23.02 -0.50 -16.13
C ALA A 92 -23.43 -1.90 -15.65
N ASN A 93 -24.72 -2.23 -15.63
CA ASN A 93 -25.21 -3.57 -15.29
C ASN A 93 -24.86 -4.58 -16.40
N PHE A 94 -24.95 -4.20 -17.68
CA PHE A 94 -24.57 -5.06 -18.81
C PHE A 94 -23.04 -5.28 -18.87
N ALA A 95 -22.25 -4.23 -18.64
CA ALA A 95 -20.80 -4.36 -18.51
C ALA A 95 -20.43 -5.18 -17.26
N GLY A 96 -21.06 -4.91 -16.13
CA GLY A 96 -20.84 -5.60 -14.86
C GLY A 96 -21.19 -7.09 -14.91
N ARG A 97 -22.27 -7.49 -15.58
CA ARG A 97 -22.65 -8.91 -15.72
C ARG A 97 -21.67 -9.72 -16.58
N ASN A 98 -20.97 -9.10 -17.53
CA ASN A 98 -19.88 -9.75 -18.27
C ASN A 98 -18.57 -9.87 -17.47
N PHE A 99 -18.32 -8.99 -16.48
CA PHE A 99 -17.16 -9.07 -15.59
C PHE A 99 -17.43 -9.84 -14.28
N ALA A 100 -18.69 -9.97 -13.85
CA ALA A 100 -19.09 -10.62 -12.59
C ALA A 100 -19.16 -12.16 -12.66
N SER A 101 -19.15 -12.77 -13.84
CA SER A 101 -18.93 -14.23 -13.97
C SER A 101 -17.49 -14.64 -13.64
N ALA A 102 -16.57 -13.70 -13.43
CA ALA A 102 -15.15 -13.99 -13.22
C ALA A 102 -14.58 -13.66 -11.83
N LYS A 103 -15.27 -12.94 -10.93
CA LYS A 103 -14.73 -12.61 -9.60
C LYS A 103 -15.81 -12.56 -8.53
N GLY A 104 -15.78 -13.54 -7.62
CA GLY A 104 -16.53 -13.51 -6.37
C GLY A 104 -15.98 -12.43 -5.43
N SER A 105 -16.86 -11.56 -4.96
CA SER A 105 -16.58 -10.57 -3.93
C SER A 105 -16.48 -11.25 -2.56
N ALA A 106 -15.30 -11.20 -1.95
CA ALA A 106 -15.15 -11.34 -0.50
C ALA A 106 -14.63 -10.00 0.01
N VAL A 107 -15.51 -9.27 0.68
CA VAL A 107 -15.17 -8.08 1.47
C VAL A 107 -14.95 -8.48 2.93
N ASP A 108 -13.79 -8.07 3.42
CA ASP A 108 -13.42 -7.67 4.78
C ASP A 108 -13.44 -8.69 5.94
N GLY A 109 -12.25 -9.24 6.20
CA GLY A 109 -11.76 -9.52 7.55
C GLY A 109 -10.35 -8.94 7.70
N SER A 110 -10.16 -7.94 8.57
CA SER A 110 -8.88 -7.28 8.80
C SER A 110 -7.83 -8.26 9.33
N ALA A 111 -6.81 -8.57 8.51
CA ALA A 111 -5.73 -9.52 8.81
C ALA A 111 -4.65 -9.00 9.79
N ASN A 112 -4.94 -7.96 10.58
CA ASN A 112 -3.98 -7.33 11.50
C ASN A 112 -4.40 -7.41 12.99
N ALA A 113 -5.20 -8.40 13.39
CA ALA A 113 -5.34 -8.73 14.80
C ALA A 113 -4.15 -9.62 15.24
N LEU A 114 -3.22 -9.05 16.01
CA LEU A 114 -2.17 -9.82 16.68
C LEU A 114 -2.81 -10.83 17.65
N PRO A 115 -2.37 -12.11 17.69
CA PRO A 115 -2.91 -13.08 18.62
C PRO A 115 -2.42 -12.78 20.05
N GLN A 116 -3.35 -12.44 20.95
CA GLN A 116 -3.11 -12.60 22.38
C GLN A 116 -3.18 -14.09 22.71
N ALA A 117 -2.12 -14.61 23.33
CA ALA A 117 -2.01 -16.00 23.75
C ALA A 117 -3.05 -16.31 24.85
N SER A 118 -4.09 -17.07 24.50
CA SER A 118 -4.95 -17.74 25.47
C SER A 118 -4.34 -19.10 25.82
N LEU A 119 -3.97 -19.28 27.09
CA LEU A 119 -3.60 -20.55 27.68
C LEU A 119 -4.86 -21.43 27.80
N GLY A 120 -4.85 -22.61 27.17
CA GLY A 120 -5.90 -23.60 27.27
C GLY A 120 -5.54 -24.88 26.51
N GLU A 121 -5.20 -25.92 27.27
CA GLU A 121 -4.87 -27.28 26.82
C GLU A 121 -5.91 -27.92 25.89
N GLY A 122 -5.42 -28.73 24.95
CA GLY A 122 -6.19 -29.83 24.35
C GLY A 122 -6.26 -29.84 22.82
N GLY A 123 -5.29 -30.50 22.19
CA GLY A 123 -5.46 -31.33 20.99
C GLY A 123 -6.20 -30.78 19.77
N ALA A 124 -5.44 -30.31 18.78
CA ALA A 124 -5.54 -30.65 17.35
C ALA A 124 -4.69 -29.65 16.55
N ALA A 125 -3.86 -30.17 15.63
CA ALA A 125 -3.08 -29.35 14.72
C ALA A 125 -4.00 -28.46 13.87
N ALA A 126 -4.08 -27.17 14.21
CA ALA A 126 -4.76 -26.16 13.41
C ALA A 126 -3.80 -25.68 12.31
N ASN A 127 -4.19 -25.91 11.06
CA ASN A 127 -3.52 -25.44 9.86
C ASN A 127 -3.29 -23.91 9.90
N ALA A 128 -2.05 -23.49 9.68
CA ALA A 128 -1.67 -22.09 9.49
C ALA A 128 -2.39 -21.48 8.27
N PRO A 129 -2.85 -20.21 8.33
CA PRO A 129 -3.68 -19.60 7.28
C PRO A 129 -2.91 -19.14 6.03
N PHE A 130 -1.72 -19.69 5.72
CA PHE A 130 -0.96 -19.31 4.52
C PHE A 130 -1.34 -20.10 3.25
N ALA A 131 -2.47 -20.82 3.25
CA ALA A 131 -2.99 -21.50 2.07
C ALA A 131 -4.04 -20.64 1.36
N GLY A 132 -3.58 -19.73 0.50
CA GLY A 132 -4.47 -18.82 -0.23
C GLY A 132 -3.88 -18.33 -1.56
N GLY A 133 -3.32 -19.23 -2.37
CA GLY A 133 -2.92 -18.87 -3.74
C GLY A 133 -2.03 -19.87 -4.45
N GLY A 134 -2.61 -21.00 -4.88
CA GLY A 134 -2.20 -21.80 -6.04
C GLY A 134 -0.74 -22.28 -6.08
N GLY A 135 -0.50 -23.48 -5.52
CA GLY A 135 0.75 -24.22 -5.64
C GLY A 135 1.04 -25.01 -4.37
N GLY A 136 0.50 -26.23 -4.28
CA GLY A 136 0.70 -27.15 -3.16
C GLY A 136 2.12 -27.70 -3.10
N GLY A 137 3.09 -26.83 -2.77
CA GLY A 137 4.46 -27.17 -2.47
C GLY A 137 4.82 -26.67 -1.08
N ARG A 138 5.55 -27.48 -0.32
CA ARG A 138 6.22 -27.05 0.92
C ARG A 138 7.00 -25.75 0.60
N PRO A 139 6.89 -24.68 1.42
CA PRO A 139 7.63 -23.46 1.15
C PRO A 139 9.12 -23.81 1.00
N PRO A 140 9.80 -23.29 -0.05
CA PRO A 140 11.19 -23.63 -0.29
C PRO A 140 12.04 -23.40 0.95
N ASN A 141 12.98 -24.32 1.22
CA ASN A 141 13.91 -24.15 2.33
C ASN A 141 14.88 -23.00 2.01
N LEU A 142 14.57 -21.81 2.52
CA LEU A 142 15.37 -20.59 2.34
C LEU A 142 16.78 -20.74 2.92
N ALA A 143 16.95 -21.56 3.96
CA ALA A 143 18.24 -21.77 4.62
C ALA A 143 19.25 -22.56 3.78
N SER A 144 18.80 -23.20 2.69
CA SER A 144 19.67 -23.95 1.77
C SER A 144 19.96 -23.22 0.45
N MET A 145 19.45 -22.00 0.25
CA MET A 145 19.67 -21.22 -0.98
C MET A 145 20.72 -20.13 -0.75
N SER A 146 21.47 -19.78 -1.80
CA SER A 146 22.35 -18.62 -1.78
C SER A 146 21.53 -17.31 -1.72
N PRO A 147 22.10 -16.20 -1.20
CA PRO A 147 21.44 -14.90 -1.20
C PRO A 147 20.95 -14.46 -2.59
N ARG A 148 21.71 -14.77 -3.64
CA ARG A 148 21.34 -14.47 -5.04
C ARG A 148 20.12 -15.25 -5.50
N GLU A 149 20.06 -16.56 -5.25
CA GLU A 149 18.89 -17.37 -5.60
C GLU A 149 17.63 -16.95 -4.81
N ILE A 150 17.79 -16.47 -3.59
CA ILE A 150 16.70 -15.89 -2.80
C ILE A 150 16.20 -14.60 -3.47
N ALA A 151 17.11 -13.72 -3.90
CA ALA A 151 16.77 -12.49 -4.60
C ALA A 151 15.97 -12.76 -5.87
N ASP A 152 16.45 -13.68 -6.72
CA ASP A 152 15.81 -14.03 -7.99
C ASP A 152 14.38 -14.55 -7.78
N ARG A 153 14.20 -15.47 -6.80
CA ARG A 153 12.87 -16.00 -6.48
C ARG A 153 11.93 -14.95 -5.91
N LEU A 154 12.45 -14.04 -5.08
CA LEU A 154 11.65 -12.95 -4.53
C LEU A 154 11.27 -11.98 -5.65
N PHE A 155 12.18 -11.64 -6.55
CA PHE A 155 11.91 -10.82 -7.73
C PHE A 155 10.79 -11.43 -8.59
N ASP A 156 10.92 -12.69 -8.98
CA ASP A 156 9.91 -13.42 -9.77
C ASP A 156 8.54 -13.38 -9.08
N ARG A 157 8.52 -13.61 -7.77
CA ARG A 157 7.29 -13.58 -6.98
C ARG A 157 6.64 -12.20 -6.97
N VAL A 158 7.44 -11.15 -6.76
CA VAL A 158 6.97 -9.76 -6.75
C VAL A 158 6.39 -9.38 -8.11
N MET A 159 7.10 -9.66 -9.19
CA MET A 159 6.65 -9.33 -10.55
C MET A 159 5.40 -10.14 -10.94
N ALA A 160 5.34 -11.43 -10.62
CA ALA A 160 4.17 -12.26 -10.88
C ALA A 160 2.93 -11.78 -10.12
N LEU A 161 3.06 -11.38 -8.85
CA LEU A 161 1.93 -10.86 -8.07
C LEU A 161 1.48 -9.47 -8.55
N SER A 162 2.43 -8.61 -8.89
CA SER A 162 2.15 -7.26 -9.42
C SER A 162 1.35 -7.34 -10.73
N THR A 163 1.81 -8.17 -11.68
CA THR A 163 1.11 -8.41 -12.95
C THR A 163 -0.28 -9.06 -12.79
N GLN A 164 -0.48 -9.87 -11.74
CA GLN A 164 -1.79 -10.43 -11.39
C GLN A 164 -2.73 -9.42 -10.71
N GLY A 165 -2.29 -8.18 -10.45
CA GLY A 165 -3.05 -7.16 -9.73
C GLY A 165 -3.17 -7.42 -8.22
N LYS A 166 -2.35 -8.31 -7.66
CA LYS A 166 -2.33 -8.62 -6.21
C LYS A 166 -1.38 -7.67 -5.48
N ALA A 167 -1.72 -6.38 -5.50
CA ALA A 167 -0.85 -5.29 -5.05
C ALA A 167 -0.34 -5.48 -3.60
N ASP A 168 -1.23 -5.75 -2.64
CA ASP A 168 -0.85 -5.91 -1.23
C ASP A 168 0.17 -7.05 -1.03
N SER A 169 -0.05 -8.18 -1.72
CA SER A 169 0.88 -9.30 -1.68
C SER A 169 2.21 -8.94 -2.36
N ALA A 170 2.16 -8.28 -3.52
CA ALA A 170 3.36 -7.87 -4.25
C ALA A 170 4.22 -6.92 -3.39
N THR A 171 3.63 -5.93 -2.73
CA THR A 171 4.32 -5.01 -1.84
C THR A 171 4.91 -5.74 -0.62
N PHE A 172 4.19 -6.69 -0.03
CA PHE A 172 4.72 -7.51 1.07
C PHE A 172 6.01 -8.24 0.67
N PHE A 173 6.01 -8.96 -0.46
CA PHE A 173 7.20 -9.63 -0.97
C PHE A 173 8.29 -8.65 -1.42
N ALA A 174 7.92 -7.47 -1.92
CA ALA A 174 8.88 -6.46 -2.35
C ALA A 174 9.72 -5.95 -1.16
N GLN A 175 9.13 -5.76 0.01
CA GLN A 175 9.88 -5.36 1.20
C GLN A 175 10.91 -6.42 1.63
N MET A 176 10.56 -7.72 1.53
CA MET A 176 11.52 -8.80 1.80
C MET A 176 12.63 -8.84 0.75
N ALA A 177 12.29 -8.67 -0.53
CA ALA A 177 13.25 -8.61 -1.62
C ALA A 177 14.27 -7.47 -1.42
N LEU A 178 13.80 -6.26 -1.10
CA LEU A 178 14.68 -5.12 -0.85
C LEU A 178 15.64 -5.35 0.31
N GLN A 179 15.18 -6.00 1.39
CA GLN A 179 16.05 -6.36 2.50
C GLN A 179 17.11 -7.39 2.09
N ASN A 180 16.73 -8.36 1.26
CA ASN A 180 17.67 -9.35 0.75
C ASN A 180 18.73 -8.70 -0.16
N TYR A 181 18.34 -7.89 -1.14
CA TYR A 181 19.28 -7.14 -1.99
C TYR A 181 20.22 -6.25 -1.17
N ALA A 182 19.69 -5.54 -0.16
CA ALA A 182 20.52 -4.70 0.72
C ALA A 182 21.56 -5.51 1.51
N GLY A 183 21.26 -6.77 1.83
CA GLY A 183 22.18 -7.67 2.53
C GLY A 183 23.24 -8.33 1.65
N MET A 184 23.10 -8.30 0.32
CA MET A 184 24.04 -8.95 -0.62
C MET A 184 25.34 -8.15 -0.84
N GLY A 185 25.38 -6.88 -0.44
CA GLY A 185 26.56 -6.01 -0.62
C GLY A 185 26.71 -5.52 -2.06
N ASP A 186 27.79 -5.93 -2.73
CA ASP A 186 28.11 -5.47 -4.09
C ASP A 186 27.18 -6.10 -5.14
N LEU A 187 26.15 -5.34 -5.52
CA LEU A 187 25.25 -5.70 -6.61
C LEU A 187 25.87 -5.37 -7.98
N ASP A 188 25.76 -6.32 -8.91
CA ASP A 188 26.02 -6.09 -10.33
C ASP A 188 24.92 -5.23 -10.99
N LEU A 189 25.09 -4.84 -12.27
CA LEU A 189 24.18 -3.90 -12.93
C LEU A 189 22.77 -4.47 -13.12
N ASP A 190 22.67 -5.77 -13.34
CA ASP A 190 21.42 -6.51 -13.49
C ASP A 190 20.67 -6.56 -12.16
N GLN A 191 21.35 -6.95 -11.08
CA GLN A 191 20.77 -6.98 -9.73
C GLN A 191 20.31 -5.59 -9.25
N ARG A 192 21.02 -4.53 -9.64
CA ARG A 192 20.60 -3.15 -9.35
C ARG A 192 19.33 -2.78 -10.09
N TYR A 193 19.20 -3.22 -11.34
CA TYR A 193 17.99 -3.02 -12.11
C TYR A 193 16.81 -3.75 -11.46
N ASP A 194 17.01 -5.01 -11.07
CA ASP A 194 15.98 -5.81 -10.40
C ASP A 194 15.54 -5.21 -9.06
N MET A 195 16.50 -4.80 -8.23
CA MET A 195 16.22 -4.08 -6.98
C MET A 195 15.41 -2.80 -7.24
N GLY A 196 15.72 -2.07 -8.31
CA GLY A 196 14.97 -0.89 -8.73
C GLY A 196 13.53 -1.19 -9.15
N ARG A 197 13.31 -2.27 -9.91
CA ARG A 197 11.96 -2.74 -10.30
C ARG A 197 11.15 -3.22 -9.09
N VAL A 198 11.79 -3.87 -8.12
CA VAL A 198 11.16 -4.22 -6.84
C VAL A 198 10.77 -2.95 -6.07
N ALA A 199 11.65 -1.94 -6.04
CA ALA A 199 11.37 -0.67 -5.40
C ALA A 199 10.18 0.08 -6.05
N GLU A 200 9.99 -0.05 -7.36
CA GLU A 200 8.79 0.45 -8.07
C GLU A 200 7.50 -0.15 -7.48
N VAL A 201 7.45 -1.47 -7.31
CA VAL A 201 6.29 -2.18 -6.71
C VAL A 201 6.10 -1.82 -5.23
N ALA A 202 7.18 -1.52 -4.52
CA ALA A 202 7.14 -1.07 -3.13
C ALA A 202 6.77 0.42 -2.98
N GLY A 203 6.61 1.18 -4.08
CA GLY A 203 6.37 2.62 -4.02
C GLY A 203 7.59 3.45 -3.59
N GLN A 204 8.79 2.88 -3.63
CA GLN A 204 10.03 3.48 -3.13
C GLN A 204 10.84 4.14 -4.25
N ALA A 205 10.33 5.28 -4.74
CA ALA A 205 10.94 5.99 -5.88
C ALA A 205 12.40 6.41 -5.64
N ASP A 206 12.76 6.76 -4.40
CA ASP A 206 14.14 7.17 -4.08
C ASP A 206 15.13 6.00 -4.11
N VAL A 207 14.72 4.80 -3.69
CA VAL A 207 15.54 3.60 -3.81
C VAL A 207 15.75 3.25 -5.28
N MET A 208 14.68 3.30 -6.08
CA MET A 208 14.77 3.08 -7.52
C MET A 208 15.70 4.10 -8.20
N ARG A 209 15.60 5.39 -7.84
CA ARG A 209 16.49 6.44 -8.35
C ARG A 209 17.95 6.15 -8.00
N ALA A 210 18.24 5.77 -6.76
CA ALA A 210 19.61 5.49 -6.33
C ALA A 210 20.25 4.33 -7.14
N GLN A 211 19.46 3.30 -7.48
CA GLN A 211 19.95 2.22 -8.33
C GLN A 211 20.19 2.69 -9.77
N ALA A 212 19.29 3.49 -10.33
CA ALA A 212 19.45 4.08 -11.65
C ALA A 212 20.72 4.96 -11.72
N ASP A 213 20.92 5.82 -10.73
CA ASP A 213 22.10 6.70 -10.63
C ASP A 213 23.39 5.87 -10.58
N THR A 214 23.42 4.77 -9.81
CA THR A 214 24.60 3.90 -9.71
C THR A 214 24.92 3.20 -11.03
N ILE A 215 23.90 2.72 -11.75
CA ILE A 215 24.07 2.12 -13.09
C ILE A 215 24.63 3.18 -14.06
N LEU A 216 24.06 4.39 -14.05
CA LEU A 216 24.44 5.46 -14.98
C LEU A 216 25.80 6.10 -14.65
N GLN A 217 26.25 6.06 -13.40
CA GLN A 217 27.62 6.44 -13.04
C GLN A 217 28.65 5.48 -13.64
N ARG A 218 28.33 4.18 -13.71
CA ARG A 218 29.22 3.17 -14.33
C ARG A 218 29.17 3.22 -15.85
N ASN A 219 27.98 3.38 -16.42
CA ASN A 219 27.79 3.52 -17.86
C ASN A 219 26.68 4.56 -18.16
N PRO A 220 27.03 5.77 -18.60
CA PRO A 220 26.07 6.87 -18.82
C PRO A 220 24.99 6.60 -19.88
N THR A 221 25.23 5.65 -20.79
CA THR A 221 24.32 5.24 -21.86
C THR A 221 23.59 3.92 -21.56
N HIS A 222 23.81 3.31 -20.38
CA HIS A 222 23.25 2.01 -20.06
C HIS A 222 21.71 2.00 -20.13
N LEU A 223 21.14 1.15 -20.99
CA LEU A 223 19.71 1.18 -21.29
C LEU A 223 18.87 0.93 -20.03
N LEU A 224 19.21 -0.10 -19.25
CA LEU A 224 18.49 -0.40 -18.00
C LEU A 224 18.56 0.74 -16.98
N GLY A 225 19.68 1.46 -16.91
CA GLY A 225 19.80 2.64 -16.04
C GLY A 225 18.89 3.77 -16.49
N LEU A 226 18.80 4.01 -17.80
CA LEU A 226 17.94 5.04 -18.39
C LEU A 226 16.44 4.69 -18.27
N VAL A 227 16.08 3.42 -18.45
CA VAL A 227 14.72 2.91 -18.20
C VAL A 227 14.33 3.14 -16.74
N LEU A 228 15.20 2.78 -15.82
CA LEU A 228 14.93 2.91 -14.39
C LEU A 228 14.85 4.38 -13.94
N ALA A 229 15.72 5.24 -14.49
CA ALA A 229 15.68 6.68 -14.22
C ALA A 229 14.39 7.34 -14.75
N THR A 230 13.91 6.92 -15.93
CA THR A 230 12.63 7.36 -16.50
C THR A 230 11.47 7.01 -15.56
N LYS A 231 11.44 5.76 -15.05
CA LYS A 231 10.43 5.30 -14.09
C LYS A 231 10.49 6.08 -12.77
N ALA A 232 11.69 6.32 -12.23
CA ALA A 232 11.88 7.09 -11.01
C ALA A 232 11.43 8.55 -11.14
N ALA A 233 11.77 9.21 -12.24
CA ALA A 233 11.30 10.56 -12.52
C ALA A 233 9.76 10.61 -12.62
N SER A 234 9.15 9.61 -13.27
CA SER A 234 7.69 9.50 -13.35
C SER A 234 7.03 9.35 -11.98
N MET A 235 7.52 8.45 -11.12
CA MET A 235 6.97 8.25 -9.77
C MET A 235 7.11 9.49 -8.88
N ARG A 236 8.17 10.27 -9.09
CA ARG A 236 8.43 11.52 -8.37
C ARG A 236 7.68 12.71 -8.94
N ASN A 237 6.91 12.53 -10.02
CA ASN A 237 6.26 13.62 -10.76
C ASN A 237 7.26 14.70 -11.24
N ASP A 238 8.49 14.30 -11.57
CA ASP A 238 9.54 15.19 -12.07
C ASP A 238 9.52 15.20 -13.60
N ALA A 239 8.68 16.08 -14.18
CA ALA A 239 8.48 16.15 -15.62
C ALA A 239 9.76 16.52 -16.39
N LYS A 240 10.64 17.34 -15.79
CA LYS A 240 11.89 17.76 -16.42
C LYS A 240 12.86 16.59 -16.52
N ALA A 241 13.11 15.91 -15.39
CA ALA A 241 13.98 14.74 -15.39
C ALA A 241 13.42 13.63 -16.29
N LEU A 242 12.09 13.45 -16.28
CA LEU A 242 11.43 12.46 -17.12
C LEU A 242 11.68 12.72 -18.62
N ALA A 243 11.55 13.97 -19.08
CA ALA A 243 11.85 14.34 -20.46
C ALA A 243 13.33 14.09 -20.81
N GLU A 244 14.24 14.50 -19.93
CA GLU A 244 15.69 14.32 -20.12
C GLU A 244 16.06 12.83 -20.26
N TYR A 245 15.61 11.97 -19.34
CA TYR A 245 15.94 10.55 -19.39
C TYR A 245 15.31 9.83 -20.59
N ARG A 246 14.12 10.25 -21.04
CA ARG A 246 13.51 9.73 -22.28
C ARG A 246 14.35 10.07 -23.51
N ASP A 247 14.80 11.32 -23.64
CA ASP A 247 15.64 11.72 -24.77
C ASP A 247 16.99 10.99 -24.76
N ARG A 248 17.59 10.82 -23.58
CA ARG A 248 18.81 10.02 -23.40
C ARG A 248 18.60 8.55 -23.75
N LEU A 249 17.49 7.94 -23.33
CA LEU A 249 17.14 6.56 -23.69
C LEU A 249 17.03 6.38 -25.21
N LEU A 250 16.34 7.29 -25.89
CA LEU A 250 16.21 7.26 -27.35
C LEU A 250 17.53 7.55 -28.07
N ALA A 251 18.42 8.35 -27.48
CA ALA A 251 19.75 8.59 -28.02
C ALA A 251 20.63 7.34 -27.90
N ALA A 252 20.64 6.68 -26.74
CA ALA A 252 21.40 5.46 -26.50
C ALA A 252 20.90 4.27 -27.36
N ASP A 253 19.59 4.12 -27.52
CA ASP A 253 19.01 3.09 -28.39
C ASP A 253 19.43 3.31 -29.86
N ARG A 254 19.39 4.57 -30.35
CA ARG A 254 19.81 4.94 -31.71
C ARG A 254 21.31 4.85 -31.95
N SER A 255 22.13 5.09 -30.93
CA SER A 255 23.59 4.97 -31.05
C SER A 255 24.06 3.52 -31.13
N GLY A 256 23.15 2.57 -30.91
CA GLY A 256 23.44 1.15 -30.98
C GLY A 256 23.92 0.54 -29.68
N GLU A 257 23.67 1.18 -28.54
CA GLU A 257 24.02 0.64 -27.22
C GLU A 257 23.46 -0.78 -27.03
N ARG A 258 22.25 -1.04 -27.55
CA ARG A 258 21.60 -2.35 -27.50
C ARG A 258 22.41 -3.45 -28.20
N GLN A 259 23.13 -3.13 -29.28
CA GLN A 259 23.91 -4.12 -30.04
C GLN A 259 25.18 -4.57 -29.32
N ARG A 260 25.52 -3.99 -28.17
CA ARG A 260 26.57 -4.50 -27.29
C ARG A 260 26.28 -5.91 -26.74
N GLY A 261 25.02 -6.37 -26.83
CA GLY A 261 24.67 -7.76 -26.59
C GLY A 261 24.84 -8.23 -25.13
N LEU A 262 24.81 -7.29 -24.18
CA LEU A 262 24.91 -7.59 -22.75
C LEU A 262 23.81 -8.58 -22.33
N GLU A 263 24.14 -9.54 -21.47
CA GLU A 263 23.19 -10.59 -21.05
C GLU A 263 21.96 -9.99 -20.36
N GLU A 264 22.15 -8.96 -19.55
CA GLU A 264 21.09 -8.22 -18.89
C GLU A 264 20.16 -7.50 -19.88
N TYR A 265 20.67 -7.06 -21.04
CA TYR A 265 19.80 -6.48 -22.08
C TYR A 265 18.90 -7.53 -22.72
N GLN A 266 19.37 -8.77 -22.85
CA GLN A 266 18.57 -9.86 -23.39
C GLN A 266 17.49 -10.29 -22.38
N ARG A 267 17.87 -10.41 -21.11
CA ARG A 267 16.94 -10.76 -20.02
C ARG A 267 15.81 -9.75 -19.88
N HIS A 268 16.13 -8.46 -20.04
CA HIS A 268 15.19 -7.35 -19.87
C HIS A 268 14.76 -6.72 -21.20
N ALA A 269 14.81 -7.47 -22.30
CA ALA A 269 14.52 -6.94 -23.64
C ALA A 269 13.14 -6.29 -23.74
N ASN A 270 12.11 -6.93 -23.15
CA ASN A 270 10.75 -6.42 -23.13
C ASN A 270 10.65 -5.07 -22.39
N ASP A 271 11.34 -4.93 -21.25
CA ASP A 271 11.34 -3.69 -20.49
C ASP A 271 11.98 -2.54 -21.26
N ILE A 272 13.08 -2.82 -21.98
CA ILE A 272 13.74 -1.83 -22.83
C ILE A 272 12.82 -1.46 -24.01
N ASP A 273 12.18 -2.45 -24.65
CA ASP A 273 11.26 -2.24 -25.78
C ASP A 273 10.07 -1.37 -25.37
N ASP A 274 9.43 -1.68 -24.25
CA ASP A 274 8.30 -0.94 -23.72
C ASP A 274 8.70 0.50 -23.37
N ALA A 275 9.86 0.69 -22.73
CA ALA A 275 10.35 2.00 -22.37
C ALA A 275 10.70 2.86 -23.60
N VAL A 276 11.36 2.28 -24.61
CA VAL A 276 11.68 2.95 -25.87
C VAL A 276 10.40 3.30 -26.63
N LYS A 277 9.42 2.40 -26.69
CA LYS A 277 8.12 2.65 -27.31
C LYS A 277 7.37 3.77 -26.62
N ALA A 278 7.32 3.74 -25.28
CA ALA A 278 6.70 4.80 -24.48
C ALA A 278 7.39 6.16 -24.68
N ALA A 279 8.73 6.18 -24.74
CA ALA A 279 9.50 7.40 -24.99
C ALA A 279 9.23 7.98 -26.40
N LYS A 280 9.05 7.14 -27.42
CA LYS A 280 8.68 7.58 -28.79
C LYS A 280 7.26 8.15 -28.86
N GLY A 281 6.32 7.57 -28.13
CA GLY A 281 4.90 8.01 -28.13
C GLY A 281 4.62 9.25 -27.29
N ALA A 282 5.58 9.71 -26.49
CA ALA A 282 5.45 10.90 -25.65
C ALA A 282 5.88 12.21 -26.34
N LYS A 283 6.26 12.15 -27.63
CA LYS A 283 6.65 13.32 -28.44
C LYS A 283 5.48 13.94 -29.18
#